data_AF-A0A1X7SX34-F1
#
_entry.id   AF-A0A1X7SX34-F1
#
_cell.length_a   1.000
_cell.length_b   1.000
_cell.length_c   1.000
_cell.angle_alpha   90.00
_cell.angle_beta   90.00
_cell.angle_gamma   90.00
#
_symmetry.space_group_name_H-M   'P 1'
#
loop_
_entity.id
_entity.type
_entity.pdbx_description
1 polymer ?
#
loop_
_entity_poly.entity_id
_entity_poly.type
_entity_poly.pdbx_seq_one_letter_code
_entity_poly.pdbx_strand_id
1 'polypeptide(L)'
;MVPQDQLVSLLQHIVLGCVSDSVTDSLAHTNLLYRIIELLTKEDCCISSHLSQVLLVNLIPIGKDLIKTLHHLEGKQYTIFKDYFQSCVLLAGNRSQKGHLELVRAASDWLPLCFDLVKNNSTEWKNNNEILLPLYTVLNYVSSLSSAAQLLTNKEACTERRALAAEDDYAILIEEEEDDSALLDEEENECSEEEGLNEKLCTFTETKRDFKNQHWYHCHTCKLTDGTGCCSICVKVCHKGHDVTYSKLGSFFCDCGAKEDGSCK
;
A
#
# COMPACT_ATOMS: atom_id res chain seq x y z
N MET A 1 15.25 15.20 25.84
CA MET A 1 15.15 15.45 24.38
C MET A 1 16.53 15.23 23.80
N VAL A 2 16.69 14.32 22.85
CA VAL A 2 17.96 14.20 22.10
C VAL A 2 18.07 15.45 21.22
N PRO A 3 19.20 16.19 21.24
CA PRO A 3 19.42 17.32 20.35
C PRO A 3 19.26 16.89 18.88
N GLN A 4 18.60 17.72 18.06
CA GLN A 4 18.33 17.41 16.66
C GLN A 4 19.61 17.07 15.87
N ASP A 5 20.72 17.73 16.18
CA ASP A 5 22.03 17.47 15.57
C ASP A 5 22.57 16.07 15.88
N GLN A 6 22.32 15.56 17.09
CA GLN A 6 22.72 14.20 17.46
C GLN A 6 21.88 13.15 16.73
N LEU A 7 20.58 13.42 16.52
CA LEU A 7 19.71 12.54 15.74
C LEU A 7 20.14 12.49 14.28
N VAL A 8 20.40 13.65 13.66
CA VAL A 8 20.87 13.73 12.26
C VAL A 8 22.20 12.99 12.10
N SER A 9 23.16 13.23 13.00
CA SER A 9 24.46 12.56 12.96
C SER A 9 24.32 11.04 13.11
N LEU A 10 23.44 10.57 13.98
CA LEU A 10 23.17 9.14 14.16
C LEU A 10 22.56 8.53 12.89
N LEU A 11 21.54 9.17 12.30
CA LEU A 11 20.89 8.70 11.08
C LEU A 11 21.85 8.70 9.89
N GLN A 12 22.69 9.72 9.75
CA GLN A 12 23.72 9.78 8.72
C GLN A 12 24.71 8.62 8.87
N HIS A 13 25.16 8.33 10.09
CA HIS A 13 26.06 7.23 10.36
C HIS A 13 25.42 5.86 10.05
N ILE A 14 24.13 5.68 10.34
CA ILE A 14 23.41 4.43 10.04
C ILE A 14 23.26 4.24 8.53
N VAL A 15 22.91 5.28 7.78
CA VAL A 15 22.56 5.16 6.36
C VAL A 15 23.79 5.21 5.44
N LEU A 16 24.74 6.10 5.73
CA LEU A 16 25.93 6.29 4.88
C LEU A 16 27.13 5.46 5.38
N GLY A 17 27.06 4.89 6.59
CA GLY A 17 28.18 4.24 7.25
C GLY A 17 29.26 5.24 7.69
N CYS A 18 30.21 4.79 8.51
CA CYS A 18 31.51 5.44 8.55
C CYS A 18 32.32 5.06 7.30
N VAL A 19 33.21 5.95 6.85
CA VAL A 19 34.19 5.69 5.76
C VAL A 19 35.07 4.44 6.04
N SER A 20 35.03 3.88 7.26
CA SER A 20 35.75 2.70 7.72
C SER A 20 34.96 1.39 7.70
N ASP A 21 33.64 1.41 7.53
CA ASP A 21 32.80 0.21 7.70
C ASP A 21 32.74 -0.60 6.41
N SER A 22 32.71 -1.93 6.55
CA SER A 22 32.66 -2.81 5.39
C SER A 22 31.32 -2.67 4.67
N VAL A 23 31.32 -2.95 3.37
CA VAL A 23 30.13 -2.94 2.50
C VAL A 23 28.96 -3.75 3.10
N THR A 24 29.26 -4.91 3.69
CA THR A 24 28.27 -5.76 4.37
C THR A 24 27.61 -5.09 5.57
N ASP A 25 28.33 -4.21 6.27
CA ASP A 25 27.82 -3.51 7.44
C ASP A 25 26.80 -2.44 7.02
N SER A 26 27.05 -1.68 5.94
CA SER A 26 26.13 -0.64 5.46
C SER A 26 24.76 -1.20 5.03
N LEU A 27 24.75 -2.35 4.34
CA LEU A 27 23.52 -3.07 4.01
C LEU A 27 22.80 -3.56 5.27
N ALA A 28 23.53 -4.07 6.26
CA ALA A 28 22.95 -4.50 7.53
C ALA A 28 22.34 -3.32 8.30
N HIS A 29 22.99 -2.15 8.31
CA HIS A 29 22.51 -0.96 9.01
C HIS A 29 21.22 -0.39 8.41
N THR A 30 21.11 -0.32 7.08
CA THR A 30 19.89 0.17 6.41
C THR A 30 18.73 -0.82 6.51
N ASN A 31 19.00 -2.13 6.45
CA ASN A 31 17.99 -3.15 6.73
C ASN A 31 17.52 -3.10 8.19
N LEU A 32 18.45 -2.95 9.14
CA LEU A 32 18.13 -2.81 10.57
C LEU A 32 17.27 -1.56 10.81
N LEU A 33 17.62 -0.43 10.19
CA LEU A 33 16.82 0.79 10.23
C LEU A 33 15.39 0.54 9.74
N TYR A 34 15.24 -0.13 8.59
CA TYR A 34 13.95 -0.52 8.06
C TYR A 34 13.17 -1.39 9.05
N ARG A 35 13.79 -2.43 9.62
CA ARG A 35 13.14 -3.32 10.58
C ARG A 35 12.72 -2.62 11.86
N ILE A 36 13.54 -1.71 12.38
CA ILE A 36 13.18 -0.91 13.56
C ILE A 36 11.99 -0.01 13.23
N ILE A 37 12.01 0.71 12.11
CA ILE A 37 10.91 1.58 11.68
C ILE A 37 9.63 0.77 11.45
N GLU A 38 9.74 -0.38 10.79
CA GLU A 38 8.63 -1.30 10.57
C GLU A 38 8.01 -1.75 11.91
N LEU A 39 8.82 -2.13 12.90
CA LEU A 39 8.32 -2.47 14.24
C LEU A 39 7.67 -1.29 14.94
N LEU A 40 8.27 -0.10 14.83
CA LEU A 40 7.78 1.13 15.45
C LEU A 40 6.54 1.71 14.76
N THR A 41 6.18 1.24 13.57
CA THR A 41 5.00 1.69 12.83
C THR A 41 3.85 0.68 12.88
N LYS A 42 4.06 -0.48 13.51
CA LYS A 42 2.99 -1.45 13.80
C LYS A 42 1.99 -0.90 14.81
N GLU A 43 0.75 -1.39 14.71
CA GLU A 43 -0.41 -0.93 15.50
C GLU A 43 -0.16 -0.96 17.01
N ASP A 44 0.63 -1.92 17.51
CA ASP A 44 0.91 -2.11 18.93
C ASP A 44 2.01 -1.19 19.49
N CYS A 45 2.91 -0.69 18.64
CA CYS A 45 4.02 0.18 19.03
C CYS A 45 3.82 1.56 18.41
N CYS A 46 2.80 2.30 18.83
CA CYS A 46 2.49 3.59 18.23
C CYS A 46 3.57 4.65 18.51
N ILE A 47 4.56 4.82 17.64
CA ILE A 47 5.28 6.10 17.59
C ILE A 47 4.29 7.21 17.20
N SER A 48 4.43 8.37 17.82
CA SER A 48 3.55 9.50 17.48
C SER A 48 3.73 9.89 16.01
N SER A 49 2.66 10.36 15.37
CA SER A 49 2.72 10.93 14.01
C SER A 49 3.76 12.06 13.93
N HIS A 50 3.92 12.81 15.02
CA HIS A 50 4.97 13.82 15.16
C HIS A 50 6.38 13.22 15.08
N LEU A 51 6.68 12.14 15.82
CA LEU A 51 7.99 11.50 15.76
C LEU A 51 8.28 10.93 14.38
N SER A 52 7.27 10.36 13.72
CA SER A 52 7.41 9.84 12.34
C SER A 52 7.76 10.94 11.36
N GLN A 53 7.10 12.09 11.49
CA GLN A 53 7.39 13.27 10.70
C GLN A 53 8.83 13.77 10.95
N VAL A 54 9.24 13.86 12.22
CA VAL A 54 10.60 14.28 12.58
C VAL A 54 11.63 13.34 11.97
N LEU A 55 11.45 12.02 12.08
CA LEU A 55 12.36 11.05 11.47
C LEU A 55 12.42 11.18 9.96
N LEU A 56 11.25 11.30 9.29
CA LEU A 56 11.18 11.44 7.84
C LEU A 56 11.91 12.69 7.34
N VAL A 57 11.64 13.85 7.94
CA VAL A 57 12.27 15.12 7.56
C VAL A 57 13.79 15.07 7.72
N ASN A 58 14.31 14.38 8.74
CA ASN A 58 15.74 14.22 8.93
C ASN A 58 16.36 13.14 8.03
N LEU A 59 15.58 12.14 7.59
CA LEU A 59 16.05 11.16 6.62
C LEU A 59 16.16 11.75 5.22
N ILE A 60 15.21 12.58 4.77
CA ILE A 60 15.16 13.12 3.39
C ILE A 60 16.51 13.69 2.91
N PRO A 61 17.20 14.60 3.62
CA PRO A 61 18.49 15.12 3.16
C PRO A 61 19.54 14.02 2.89
N ILE A 62 19.54 12.96 3.71
CA ILE A 62 20.47 11.84 3.63
C ILE A 62 20.27 11.05 2.33
N GLY A 63 19.03 10.94 1.83
CA GLY A 63 18.71 10.20 0.61
C GLY A 63 19.40 10.79 -0.62
N LYS A 64 19.52 12.12 -0.68
CA LYS A 64 20.23 12.82 -1.74
C LYS A 64 21.72 12.48 -1.75
N ASP A 65 22.34 12.44 -0.57
CA ASP A 65 23.75 12.13 -0.42
C ASP A 65 24.01 10.64 -0.68
N LEU A 66 23.11 9.77 -0.24
CA LEU A 66 23.18 8.33 -0.52
C LEU A 66 23.20 8.05 -2.02
N ILE A 67 22.29 8.63 -2.81
CA ILE A 67 22.26 8.41 -4.27
C ILE A 67 23.60 8.77 -4.93
N LYS A 68 24.23 9.87 -4.47
CA LYS A 68 25.54 10.31 -5.00
C LYS A 68 26.66 9.34 -4.65
N THR A 69 26.61 8.69 -3.49
CA THR A 69 27.66 7.76 -3.05
C THR A 69 27.48 6.34 -3.59
N LEU A 70 26.28 5.94 -4.05
CA LEU A 70 25.98 4.57 -4.48
C LEU A 70 26.98 3.97 -5.49
N HIS A 71 27.44 4.76 -6.46
CA HIS A 71 28.41 4.28 -7.46
C HIS A 71 29.84 4.12 -6.94
N HIS A 72 30.16 4.75 -5.80
CA HIS A 72 31.45 4.62 -5.14
C HIS A 72 31.48 3.47 -4.13
N LEU A 73 30.32 2.91 -3.78
CA LEU A 73 30.25 1.78 -2.86
C LEU A 73 30.90 0.55 -3.48
N GLU A 74 31.84 -0.04 -2.75
CA GLU A 74 32.44 -1.31 -3.13
C GLU A 74 31.34 -2.38 -3.22
N GLY A 75 31.40 -3.24 -4.23
CA GLY A 75 30.33 -4.21 -4.52
C GLY A 75 29.03 -3.61 -5.11
N LYS A 76 28.91 -2.28 -5.26
CA LYS A 76 27.80 -1.60 -5.95
C LYS A 76 26.42 -2.00 -5.42
N GLN A 77 26.26 -1.92 -4.11
CA GLN A 77 25.06 -2.37 -3.40
C GLN A 77 23.90 -1.37 -3.51
N TYR A 78 23.28 -1.28 -4.68
CA TYR A 78 22.15 -0.38 -4.94
C TYR A 78 20.89 -0.73 -4.12
N THR A 79 20.83 -1.93 -3.54
CA THR A 79 19.76 -2.38 -2.63
C THR A 79 19.66 -1.56 -1.35
N ILE A 80 20.77 -0.96 -0.88
CA ILE A 80 20.81 -0.07 0.29
C ILE A 80 19.81 1.08 0.12
N PHE A 81 19.75 1.67 -1.07
CA PHE A 81 18.81 2.76 -1.34
C PHE A 81 17.35 2.29 -1.27
N LYS A 82 17.05 1.07 -1.73
CA LYS A 82 15.70 0.52 -1.67
C LYS A 82 15.22 0.39 -0.22
N ASP A 83 16.04 -0.19 0.65
CA ASP A 83 15.69 -0.42 2.07
C ASP A 83 15.58 0.93 2.83
N TYR A 84 16.50 1.86 2.56
CA TYR A 84 16.42 3.23 3.04
C TYR A 84 15.13 3.94 2.58
N PHE A 85 14.78 3.82 1.29
CA PHE A 85 13.60 4.47 0.73
C PHE A 85 12.31 3.89 1.31
N GLN A 86 12.25 2.56 1.49
CA GLN A 86 11.13 1.89 2.15
C GLN A 86 10.92 2.38 3.60
N SER A 87 12.01 2.65 4.32
CA SER A 87 11.95 3.26 5.64
C SER A 87 11.28 4.63 5.60
N CYS A 88 11.61 5.46 4.60
CA CYS A 88 10.97 6.75 4.39
C CYS A 88 9.48 6.61 4.06
N VAL A 89 9.11 5.64 3.22
CA VAL A 89 7.71 5.38 2.84
C VAL A 89 6.86 4.97 4.05
N LEU A 90 7.38 4.09 4.92
CA LEU A 90 6.69 3.69 6.15
C LEU A 90 6.43 4.87 7.09
N LEU A 91 7.44 5.72 7.29
CA LEU A 91 7.30 6.93 8.11
C LEU A 91 6.31 7.92 7.47
N ALA A 92 6.33 8.03 6.15
CA ALA A 92 5.43 8.91 5.39
C ALA A 92 3.95 8.51 5.50
N GLY A 93 3.67 7.20 5.61
CA GLY A 93 2.31 6.67 5.75
C GLY A 93 1.80 6.63 7.19
N ASN A 94 2.64 6.90 8.20
CA ASN A 94 2.22 6.75 9.59
C ASN A 94 1.26 7.87 10.03
N ARG A 95 -0.05 7.58 9.99
CA ARG A 95 -1.15 8.36 10.58
C ARG A 95 -1.18 9.85 10.17
N SER A 96 -0.53 10.23 9.07
CA SER A 96 -0.48 11.60 8.55
C SER A 96 -0.27 11.62 7.04
N GLN A 97 -1.17 12.28 6.31
CA GLN A 97 -1.03 12.45 4.85
C GLN A 97 0.12 13.41 4.46
N LYS A 98 0.60 14.23 5.42
CA LYS A 98 1.67 15.22 5.16
C LYS A 98 3.01 14.56 4.85
N GLY A 99 3.26 13.37 5.39
CA GLY A 99 4.50 12.63 5.15
C GLY A 99 4.67 12.25 3.68
N HIS A 100 3.61 11.71 3.05
CA HIS A 100 3.66 11.37 1.62
C HIS A 100 3.89 12.59 0.73
N LEU A 101 3.31 13.76 1.07
CA LEU A 101 3.52 15.01 0.34
C LEU A 101 4.97 15.51 0.41
N GLU A 102 5.62 15.39 1.57
CA GLU A 102 7.03 15.74 1.71
C GLU A 102 7.93 14.76 0.96
N LEU A 103 7.66 13.46 1.10
CA LEU A 103 8.46 12.43 0.43
C LEU A 103 8.31 12.47 -1.09
N VAL A 104 7.13 12.78 -1.66
CA VAL A 104 6.96 12.88 -3.12
C VAL A 104 7.69 14.10 -3.71
N ARG A 105 7.76 15.21 -2.96
CA ARG A 105 8.57 16.37 -3.34
C ARG A 105 10.05 16.02 -3.37
N ALA A 106 10.55 15.39 -2.29
CA ALA A 106 11.93 14.92 -2.23
C ALA A 106 12.24 13.88 -3.33
N ALA A 107 11.35 12.93 -3.56
CA ALA A 107 11.45 11.92 -4.63
C ALA A 107 11.57 12.58 -6.02
N SER A 108 10.80 13.64 -6.27
CA SER A 108 10.87 14.39 -7.53
C SER A 108 12.24 15.05 -7.70
N ASP A 109 12.84 15.57 -6.64
CA ASP A 109 14.20 16.13 -6.66
C ASP A 109 15.30 15.06 -6.79
N TRP A 110 15.02 13.82 -6.40
CA TRP A 110 15.95 12.69 -6.51
C TRP A 110 15.93 12.02 -7.88
N LEU A 111 14.81 12.11 -8.62
CA LEU A 111 14.68 11.51 -9.95
C LEU A 111 15.81 11.87 -10.92
N PRO A 112 16.20 13.17 -11.07
CA PRO A 112 17.34 13.52 -11.91
C PRO A 112 18.66 12.89 -11.47
N LEU A 113 18.88 12.78 -10.15
CA LEU A 113 20.10 12.16 -9.60
C LEU A 113 20.14 10.66 -9.89
N CYS A 114 19.02 9.96 -9.73
CA CYS A 114 18.90 8.55 -10.09
C CYS A 114 19.10 8.34 -11.61
N PHE A 115 18.59 9.26 -12.44
CA PHE A 115 18.81 9.20 -13.88
C PHE A 115 20.28 9.41 -14.25
N ASP A 116 20.94 10.42 -13.67
CA ASP A 116 22.35 10.69 -13.88
C ASP A 116 23.23 9.53 -13.42
N LEU A 117 22.89 8.88 -12.30
CA LEU A 117 23.55 7.66 -11.83
C LEU A 117 23.55 6.56 -12.92
N VAL A 118 22.40 6.27 -13.53
CA VAL A 118 22.27 5.26 -14.58
C VAL A 118 22.96 5.70 -15.87
N LYS A 119 22.77 6.96 -16.27
CA LYS A 119 23.32 7.53 -17.51
C LYS A 119 24.84 7.52 -17.50
N ASN A 120 25.46 7.96 -16.41
CA ASN A 120 26.92 8.07 -16.29
C ASN A 120 27.59 6.70 -16.17
N ASN A 121 26.84 5.66 -15.81
CA ASN A 121 27.32 4.28 -15.66
C ASN A 121 26.64 3.34 -16.67
N SER A 122 26.44 3.83 -17.91
CA SER A 122 25.65 3.16 -18.95
C SER A 122 26.12 1.76 -19.37
N THR A 123 27.39 1.42 -19.15
CA THR A 123 27.95 0.09 -19.41
C THR A 123 27.65 -0.90 -18.29
N GLU A 124 27.36 -0.41 -17.09
CA GLU A 124 27.17 -1.23 -15.89
C GLU A 124 25.77 -1.82 -15.82
N TRP A 125 24.73 -1.04 -16.14
CA TRP A 125 23.36 -1.53 -16.07
C TRP A 125 23.06 -2.66 -17.07
N LYS A 126 23.87 -2.78 -18.13
CA LYS A 126 23.80 -3.93 -19.06
C LYS A 126 24.23 -5.25 -18.41
N ASN A 127 25.06 -5.18 -17.36
CA ASN A 127 25.64 -6.34 -16.68
C ASN A 127 25.09 -6.51 -15.25
N ASN A 128 24.68 -5.42 -14.60
CA ASN A 128 24.05 -5.41 -13.29
C ASN A 128 22.83 -4.48 -13.31
N ASN A 129 21.64 -5.06 -13.43
CA ASN A 129 20.39 -4.31 -13.42
C ASN A 129 20.10 -3.62 -12.08
N GLU A 130 20.81 -3.94 -11.00
CA GLU A 130 20.59 -3.34 -9.68
C GLU A 130 20.87 -1.82 -9.67
N ILE A 131 21.71 -1.30 -10.57
CA ILE A 131 21.91 0.15 -10.71
C ILE A 131 20.62 0.89 -11.11
N LEU A 132 19.65 0.19 -11.71
CA LEU A 132 18.34 0.73 -12.03
C LEU A 132 17.43 0.81 -10.80
N LEU A 133 17.76 0.13 -9.70
CA LEU A 133 16.91 -0.01 -8.53
C LEU A 133 16.55 1.33 -7.86
N PRO A 134 17.47 2.30 -7.71
CA PRO A 134 17.11 3.61 -7.17
C PRO A 134 16.10 4.34 -8.05
N LEU A 135 16.32 4.35 -9.37
CA LEU A 135 15.42 4.98 -10.34
C LEU A 135 14.04 4.30 -10.33
N TYR A 136 14.03 2.96 -10.40
CA TYR A 136 12.81 2.14 -10.36
C TYR A 136 12.01 2.40 -9.07
N THR A 137 12.68 2.43 -7.91
CA THR A 137 12.02 2.59 -6.60
C THR A 137 11.33 3.94 -6.51
N VAL A 138 12.00 5.02 -6.92
CA VAL A 138 11.44 6.37 -6.90
C VAL A 138 10.28 6.51 -7.90
N LEU A 139 10.42 6.01 -9.12
CA LEU A 139 9.35 6.04 -10.13
C LEU A 139 8.11 5.25 -9.70
N ASN A 140 8.32 4.04 -9.15
CA ASN A 140 7.22 3.20 -8.70
C ASN A 140 6.42 3.88 -7.56
N TYR A 141 7.11 4.56 -6.64
CA TYR A 141 6.47 5.33 -5.59
C TYR A 141 5.64 6.51 -6.14
N VAL A 142 6.20 7.31 -7.03
CA VAL A 142 5.49 8.44 -7.66
C VAL A 142 4.27 7.94 -8.47
N SER A 143 4.42 6.85 -9.21
CA SER A 143 3.33 6.20 -9.94
C SER A 143 2.21 5.73 -9.01
N SER A 144 2.58 5.11 -7.89
CA SER A 144 1.63 4.60 -6.89
C SER A 144 0.83 5.74 -6.26
N LEU A 145 1.48 6.86 -5.93
CA LEU A 145 0.80 8.06 -5.43
C LEU A 145 -0.10 8.72 -6.48
N SER A 146 0.35 8.80 -7.72
CA SER A 146 -0.45 9.32 -8.83
C SER A 146 -1.72 8.50 -9.03
N SER A 147 -1.59 7.16 -9.01
CA SER A 147 -2.71 6.23 -9.12
C SER A 147 -3.68 6.40 -7.94
N ALA A 148 -3.16 6.51 -6.72
CA ALA A 148 -3.99 6.77 -5.53
C ALA A 148 -4.72 8.13 -5.61
N ALA A 149 -4.05 9.17 -6.09
CA ALA A 149 -4.66 10.49 -6.27
C ALA A 149 -5.79 10.47 -7.31
N GLN A 150 -5.60 9.76 -8.44
CA GLN A 150 -6.63 9.61 -9.46
C GLN A 150 -7.90 8.92 -8.93
N LEU A 151 -7.73 7.90 -8.08
CA LEU A 151 -8.87 7.23 -7.44
C LEU A 151 -9.66 8.20 -6.53
N LEU A 152 -8.96 9.04 -5.78
CA LEU A 152 -9.61 10.04 -4.91
C LEU A 152 -10.36 11.09 -5.73
N THR A 153 -9.75 11.62 -6.79
CA THR A 153 -10.43 12.60 -7.67
C THR A 153 -11.62 12.00 -8.40
N ASN A 154 -11.54 10.73 -8.81
CA ASN A 154 -12.66 10.03 -9.46
C ASN A 154 -13.81 9.77 -8.48
N LYS A 155 -13.50 9.48 -7.20
CA LYS A 155 -14.49 9.32 -6.14
C LYS A 155 -15.21 10.64 -5.84
N GLU A 156 -14.46 11.74 -5.74
CA GLU A 156 -15.02 13.10 -5.56
C GLU A 156 -15.94 13.49 -6.73
N ALA A 157 -15.50 13.24 -7.97
CA ALA A 157 -16.30 13.49 -9.18
C ALA A 157 -17.55 12.60 -9.30
N CYS A 158 -17.59 11.46 -8.60
CA CYS A 158 -18.77 10.60 -8.52
C CYS A 158 -19.74 11.10 -7.44
N THR A 159 -19.23 11.51 -6.28
CA THR A 159 -20.03 12.12 -5.20
C THR A 159 -20.68 13.43 -5.62
N GLU A 160 -19.96 14.28 -6.35
CA GLU A 160 -20.47 15.58 -6.81
C GLU A 160 -21.57 15.42 -7.88
N ARG A 161 -21.41 14.45 -8.79
CA ARG A 161 -22.41 14.12 -9.81
C ARG A 161 -23.68 13.51 -9.21
N ARG A 162 -23.55 12.77 -8.10
CA ARG A 162 -24.67 12.18 -7.36
C ARG A 162 -25.41 13.22 -6.51
N ALA A 163 -24.70 14.21 -5.97
CA ALA A 163 -25.30 15.36 -5.29
C ALA A 163 -26.11 16.23 -6.26
N LEU A 164 -25.59 16.49 -7.46
CA LEU A 164 -26.31 17.25 -8.49
C LEU A 164 -27.53 16.49 -9.04
N ALA A 165 -27.49 15.16 -9.12
CA ALA A 165 -28.63 14.36 -9.55
C ALA A 165 -29.77 14.28 -8.50
N ALA A 166 -29.48 14.56 -7.23
CA ALA A 166 -30.47 14.54 -6.16
C ALA A 166 -31.30 15.83 -6.05
N GLU A 167 -30.88 16.91 -6.73
CA GLU A 167 -31.58 18.20 -6.71
C GLU A 167 -32.67 18.34 -7.79
N ASP A 168 -32.69 17.44 -8.79
CA ASP A 168 -33.62 17.52 -9.94
C ASP A 168 -34.94 16.71 -9.77
N ASP A 169 -35.15 16.01 -8.64
CA ASP A 169 -36.31 15.13 -8.44
C ASP A 169 -37.46 15.74 -7.61
N TYR A 170 -37.47 17.06 -7.37
CA TYR A 170 -38.57 17.73 -6.67
C TYR A 170 -39.57 18.41 -7.63
N ALA A 171 -40.38 17.60 -8.32
CA ALA A 171 -41.65 18.05 -8.89
C ALA A 171 -42.62 16.88 -9.14
N ILE A 172 -43.57 16.66 -8.22
CA ILE A 172 -45.01 16.47 -8.43
C ILE A 172 -45.68 16.18 -7.07
N LEU A 173 -46.60 17.07 -6.67
CA LEU A 173 -47.58 16.93 -5.59
C LEU A 173 -48.78 16.09 -6.08
N ILE A 174 -49.40 15.22 -5.26
CA ILE A 174 -50.86 15.14 -4.93
C ILE A 174 -51.10 14.27 -3.65
N GLU A 175 -51.58 14.95 -2.60
CA GLU A 175 -52.63 14.70 -1.55
C GLU A 175 -53.05 13.30 -1.02
N GLU A 176 -53.00 13.20 0.34
CA GLU A 176 -53.90 12.58 1.37
C GLU A 176 -54.28 11.07 1.27
N GLU A 177 -54.13 10.21 2.29
CA GLU A 177 -54.84 10.17 3.60
C GLU A 177 -54.05 9.41 4.72
N GLU A 178 -54.41 9.69 5.98
CA GLU A 178 -53.88 9.15 7.25
C GLU A 178 -54.31 7.70 7.57
N ASP A 179 -53.39 6.83 8.04
CA ASP A 179 -53.62 5.87 9.13
C ASP A 179 -52.30 5.35 9.75
N ASP A 180 -52.37 5.06 11.04
CA ASP A 180 -51.33 5.06 12.06
C ASP A 180 -50.85 3.63 12.38
N SER A 181 -49.60 3.25 12.06
CA SER A 181 -48.91 2.16 12.77
C SER A 181 -47.38 2.20 12.62
N ALA A 182 -46.75 2.58 13.73
CA ALA A 182 -45.39 2.28 14.22
C ALA A 182 -44.42 1.39 13.40
N LEU A 183 -43.20 1.92 13.27
CA LEU A 183 -41.87 1.29 13.13
C LEU A 183 -41.55 0.59 11.80
N LEU A 184 -40.94 1.37 10.89
CA LEU A 184 -40.16 0.87 9.76
C LEU A 184 -38.68 1.26 9.92
N ASP A 185 -37.86 0.21 9.86
CA ASP A 185 -36.57 0.11 9.18
C ASP A 185 -35.39 0.95 9.68
N GLU A 186 -34.64 0.37 10.63
CA GLU A 186 -33.20 0.63 10.77
C GLU A 186 -32.46 -0.09 9.64
N GLU A 187 -32.56 0.44 8.41
CA GLU A 187 -31.69 0.08 7.29
C GLU A 187 -30.50 1.05 7.19
N GLU A 188 -29.31 0.45 7.24
CA GLU A 188 -28.06 0.85 6.59
C GLU A 188 -27.19 1.98 7.18
N ASN A 189 -26.07 1.56 7.78
CA ASN A 189 -24.79 2.24 7.59
C ASN A 189 -23.65 1.22 7.46
N GLU A 190 -23.69 0.40 6.41
CA GLU A 190 -22.49 -0.26 5.89
C GLU A 190 -21.83 0.66 4.88
N CYS A 191 -20.81 1.38 5.34
CA CYS A 191 -19.99 2.23 4.50
C CYS A 191 -19.27 1.35 3.47
N SER A 192 -19.80 1.38 2.24
CA SER A 192 -19.31 0.71 1.03
C SER A 192 -17.78 0.74 0.88
N GLU A 193 -17.13 -0.40 1.17
CA GLU A 193 -15.74 -0.74 0.78
C GLU A 193 -15.69 -1.44 -0.59
N GLU A 194 -16.72 -1.27 -1.41
CA GLU A 194 -16.97 -2.06 -2.62
C GLU A 194 -16.31 -1.49 -3.90
N GLU A 195 -15.25 -0.68 -3.85
CA GLU A 195 -14.56 -0.24 -5.08
C GLU A 195 -13.04 -0.43 -5.02
N GLY A 196 -12.61 -1.56 -5.57
CA GLY A 196 -11.20 -1.97 -5.71
C GLY A 196 -10.99 -3.47 -5.96
N LEU A 197 -12.06 -4.27 -5.97
CA LEU A 197 -11.98 -5.72 -6.22
C LEU A 197 -12.02 -6.09 -7.72
N ASN A 198 -12.23 -5.12 -8.61
CA ASN A 198 -12.35 -5.34 -10.06
C ASN A 198 -11.01 -5.66 -10.77
N GLU A 199 -9.89 -5.67 -10.04
CA GLU A 199 -8.55 -5.95 -10.59
C GLU A 199 -7.79 -7.08 -9.88
N LYS A 200 -8.39 -7.76 -8.90
CA LYS A 200 -7.71 -8.85 -8.17
C LYS A 200 -8.20 -10.20 -8.68
N LEU A 201 -7.28 -11.04 -9.14
CA LEU A 201 -7.52 -12.46 -9.44
C LEU A 201 -7.81 -13.23 -8.15
N CYS A 202 -8.47 -14.38 -8.25
CA CYS A 202 -8.72 -15.27 -7.10
C CYS A 202 -7.43 -15.51 -6.31
N THR A 203 -7.48 -15.38 -4.98
CA THR A 203 -6.31 -15.56 -4.11
C THR A 203 -5.64 -16.93 -4.29
N PHE A 204 -6.39 -17.96 -4.70
CA PHE A 204 -5.84 -19.27 -5.04
C PHE A 204 -4.84 -19.23 -6.19
N THR A 205 -4.98 -18.32 -7.16
CA THR A 205 -4.00 -18.16 -8.24
C THR A 205 -2.63 -17.69 -7.73
N GLU A 206 -2.62 -16.96 -6.62
CA GLU A 206 -1.40 -16.45 -5.99
C GLU A 206 -0.85 -17.46 -4.97
N THR A 207 -1.69 -17.98 -4.07
CA THR A 207 -1.24 -18.79 -2.93
C THR A 207 -1.35 -20.29 -3.15
N LYS A 208 -2.09 -20.74 -4.17
CA LYS A 208 -2.44 -22.16 -4.37
C LYS A 208 -3.04 -22.74 -3.08
N ARG A 209 -2.31 -23.63 -2.39
CA ARG A 209 -2.73 -24.28 -1.13
C ARG A 209 -2.11 -23.64 0.12
N ASP A 210 -1.42 -22.53 -0.04
CA ASP A 210 -0.87 -21.79 1.09
C ASP A 210 -1.96 -20.93 1.74
N PHE A 211 -2.00 -21.00 3.07
CA PHE A 211 -2.95 -20.27 3.91
C PHE A 211 -2.63 -18.77 3.89
N LYS A 212 -3.63 -17.93 3.60
CA LYS A 212 -3.52 -16.46 3.68
C LYS A 212 -4.69 -15.92 4.49
N ASN A 213 -4.43 -14.86 5.25
CA ASN A 213 -5.50 -14.16 5.96
C ASN A 213 -6.40 -13.42 4.96
N GLN A 214 -7.65 -13.83 4.83
CA GLN A 214 -8.63 -13.26 3.89
C GLN A 214 -10.07 -13.53 4.34
N HIS A 215 -11.05 -12.87 3.71
CA HIS A 215 -12.47 -13.06 4.00
C HIS A 215 -12.99 -14.40 3.45
N TRP A 216 -13.56 -15.23 4.33
CA TRP A 216 -14.11 -16.56 4.04
C TRP A 216 -15.62 -16.50 3.82
N TYR A 217 -16.08 -17.03 2.67
CA TYR A 217 -17.49 -17.19 2.36
C TYR A 217 -17.86 -18.65 2.07
N HIS A 218 -19.05 -19.07 2.50
CA HIS A 218 -19.66 -20.34 2.12
C HIS A 218 -20.60 -20.13 0.94
N CYS A 219 -20.47 -20.96 -0.09
CA CYS A 219 -21.42 -20.97 -1.21
C CYS A 219 -22.30 -22.21 -1.10
N HIS A 220 -23.56 -22.03 -0.73
CA HIS A 220 -24.51 -23.15 -0.57
C HIS A 220 -24.87 -23.77 -1.92
N THR A 221 -24.97 -22.95 -2.98
CA THR A 221 -25.22 -23.41 -4.35
C THR A 221 -24.12 -24.34 -4.88
N CYS A 222 -22.83 -23.97 -4.71
CA CYS A 222 -21.68 -24.80 -5.12
C CYS A 222 -21.23 -25.80 -4.04
N LYS A 223 -22.00 -25.94 -2.94
CA LYS A 223 -21.69 -26.80 -1.78
C LYS A 223 -20.26 -26.60 -1.26
N LEU A 224 -19.86 -25.34 -1.11
CA LEU A 224 -18.64 -24.91 -0.43
C LEU A 224 -18.97 -24.64 1.04
N THR A 225 -19.37 -25.69 1.74
CA THR A 225 -19.69 -25.71 3.17
C THR A 225 -18.71 -26.63 3.90
N ASP A 226 -18.71 -26.62 5.23
CA ASP A 226 -18.02 -27.62 6.06
C ASP A 226 -16.51 -27.73 5.81
N GLY A 227 -15.79 -26.61 6.01
CA GLY A 227 -14.33 -26.56 5.89
C GLY A 227 -13.81 -26.24 4.50
N THR A 228 -14.71 -26.07 3.52
CA THR A 228 -14.37 -25.48 2.21
C THR A 228 -15.03 -24.10 2.04
N GLY A 229 -14.40 -23.21 1.28
CA GLY A 229 -14.87 -21.82 1.14
C GLY A 229 -14.29 -21.06 -0.04
N CYS A 230 -14.92 -19.93 -0.36
CA CYS A 230 -14.49 -19.03 -1.42
C CYS A 230 -14.04 -17.67 -0.86
N CYS A 231 -13.10 -17.01 -1.56
CA CYS A 231 -12.65 -15.66 -1.23
C CYS A 231 -13.62 -14.60 -1.77
N SER A 232 -13.51 -13.37 -1.28
CA SER A 232 -14.37 -12.24 -1.68
C SER A 232 -14.44 -12.02 -3.21
N ILE A 233 -13.33 -12.22 -3.91
CA ILE A 233 -13.25 -12.07 -5.36
C ILE A 233 -14.09 -13.15 -6.05
N CYS A 234 -14.01 -14.40 -5.59
CA CYS A 234 -14.77 -15.51 -6.16
C CYS A 234 -16.27 -15.38 -5.92
N VAL A 235 -16.70 -14.75 -4.83
CA VAL A 235 -18.12 -14.42 -4.62
C VAL A 235 -18.65 -13.53 -5.75
N LYS A 236 -17.87 -12.53 -6.15
CA LYS A 236 -18.28 -11.55 -7.17
C LYS A 236 -18.14 -12.04 -8.61
N VAL A 237 -17.16 -12.90 -8.86
CA VAL A 237 -16.84 -13.39 -10.21
C VAL A 237 -17.46 -14.75 -10.46
N CYS A 238 -17.05 -15.77 -9.71
CA CYS A 238 -17.38 -17.17 -9.99
C CYS A 238 -18.71 -17.64 -9.36
N HIS A 239 -19.12 -17.00 -8.27
CA HIS A 239 -20.35 -17.32 -7.54
C HIS A 239 -21.37 -16.17 -7.59
N LYS A 240 -21.31 -15.37 -8.66
CA LYS A 240 -22.22 -14.25 -8.86
C LYS A 240 -23.65 -14.77 -8.98
N GLY A 241 -24.54 -14.31 -8.10
CA GLY A 241 -25.94 -14.75 -8.08
C GLY A 241 -26.17 -16.12 -7.44
N HIS A 242 -25.16 -16.68 -6.75
CA HIS A 242 -25.34 -17.86 -5.91
C HIS A 242 -25.77 -17.48 -4.50
N ASP A 243 -26.32 -18.45 -3.77
CA ASP A 243 -26.56 -18.33 -2.34
C ASP A 243 -25.23 -18.45 -1.58
N VAL A 244 -24.77 -17.33 -1.05
CA VAL A 244 -23.47 -17.16 -0.40
C VAL A 244 -23.63 -16.48 0.95
N THR A 245 -22.99 -17.04 1.97
CA THR A 245 -22.98 -16.50 3.34
C THR A 245 -21.56 -16.21 3.81
N TYR A 246 -21.39 -15.11 4.55
CA TYR A 246 -20.11 -14.80 5.19
C TYR A 246 -19.85 -15.75 6.37
N SER A 247 -18.61 -16.21 6.50
CA SER A 247 -18.19 -17.11 7.60
C SER A 247 -17.33 -16.37 8.61
N LYS A 248 -16.11 -15.95 8.21
CA LYS A 248 -15.14 -15.29 9.08
C LYS A 248 -14.00 -14.63 8.30
N LEU A 249 -13.26 -13.75 8.95
CA LEU A 249 -11.94 -13.31 8.52
C LEU A 249 -10.90 -14.22 9.18
N GLY A 250 -10.05 -14.86 8.38
CA GLY A 250 -9.06 -15.79 8.92
C GLY A 250 -8.13 -16.38 7.88
N SER A 251 -7.22 -17.25 8.35
CA SER A 251 -6.22 -17.90 7.50
C SER A 251 -6.82 -19.11 6.77
N PHE A 252 -6.98 -19.03 5.45
CA PHE A 252 -7.43 -20.13 4.58
C PHE A 252 -6.99 -19.91 3.12
N PHE A 253 -7.16 -20.90 2.25
CA PHE A 253 -6.98 -20.77 0.80
C PHE A 253 -8.33 -20.95 0.09
N CYS A 254 -8.53 -20.30 -1.06
CA CYS A 254 -9.83 -20.34 -1.74
C CYS A 254 -10.03 -21.67 -2.51
N ASP A 255 -11.13 -22.38 -2.23
CA ASP A 255 -11.46 -23.67 -2.86
C ASP A 255 -12.20 -23.56 -4.19
N CYS A 256 -12.46 -22.33 -4.66
CA CYS A 256 -13.23 -22.08 -5.89
C CYS A 256 -12.61 -22.75 -7.13
N GLY A 257 -11.27 -22.84 -7.19
CA GLY A 257 -10.55 -23.47 -8.30
C GLY A 257 -10.30 -24.98 -8.13
N ALA A 258 -10.73 -25.58 -7.03
CA ALA A 258 -10.41 -26.96 -6.66
C ALA A 258 -11.50 -27.99 -7.05
N LYS A 259 -12.67 -27.54 -7.54
CA LYS A 259 -13.74 -28.42 -8.03
C LYS A 259 -13.83 -28.35 -9.56
N GLU A 260 -13.66 -29.48 -10.24
CA GLU A 260 -13.70 -29.60 -11.71
C GLU A 260 -15.12 -29.70 -12.30
N ASP A 261 -16.16 -29.65 -11.46
CA ASP A 261 -17.54 -29.97 -11.87
C ASP A 261 -18.25 -28.86 -12.67
N GLY A 262 -17.57 -27.74 -12.97
CA GLY A 262 -18.11 -26.67 -13.81
C GLY A 262 -19.36 -25.97 -13.27
N SER A 263 -19.68 -26.15 -11.99
CA SER A 263 -20.92 -25.68 -11.36
C SER A 263 -20.96 -24.17 -11.07
N CYS A 264 -19.88 -23.44 -11.35
CA CYS A 264 -19.78 -22.02 -11.06
C CYS A 264 -19.16 -21.32 -12.30
N LYS A 265 -19.83 -20.28 -12.84
CA LYS A 265 -19.37 -19.48 -13.99
C LYS A 265 -19.44 -18.00 -13.64
#